data_AF-A0A8S4AYR2-F1
#
_entry.id   AF-A0A8S4AYR2-F1
#
_cell.length_a   1.000
_cell.length_b   1.000
_cell.length_c   1.000
_cell.angle_alpha   90.00
_cell.angle_beta   90.00
_cell.angle_gamma   90.00
#
_symmetry.space_group_name_H-M   'P 1'
#
loop_
_entity.id
_entity.type
_entity.pdbx_description
1 polymer ?
#
loop_
_entity_poly.entity_id
_entity_poly.type
_entity_poly.pdbx_seq_one_letter_code
_entity_poly.pdbx_strand_id
1 'polypeptide(L)'
;MSGKNTKSRNTIQTQLRPGLHTAAPPSGEPPGSTEAEASPDAAALKVELMTSLKEDIAEIIKKQLQETLGDSLSTIQLDLQTVKTQLANNKAATDATLAELKCTVGEVENAECSDDIAVMKATISSLTANVAKLENKCEDLESRSRRNNIRIVGVPEGPGTCDTAAVSALLKEAFALEKEPLLDRSHRTLQPKPQPNE
;
A
#
# COMPACT_ATOMS: atom_id res chain seq x y z
N MET A 1 5.53 -13.82 -4.24
CA MET A 1 5.13 -14.30 -5.59
C MET A 1 3.92 -13.52 -6.05
N SER A 2 3.80 -13.34 -7.37
CA SER A 2 2.69 -12.69 -8.11
C SER A 2 2.67 -11.16 -8.05
N GLY A 3 2.61 -10.42 -9.16
CA GLY A 3 2.59 -10.75 -10.58
C GLY A 3 2.83 -9.44 -11.35
N LYS A 4 3.75 -9.47 -12.32
CA LYS A 4 4.27 -8.28 -12.99
C LYS A 4 3.31 -7.77 -14.07
N ASN A 5 3.18 -6.46 -14.04
CA ASN A 5 2.53 -5.52 -14.95
C ASN A 5 2.66 -5.89 -16.45
N THR A 6 1.54 -6.06 -17.15
CA THR A 6 1.49 -6.25 -18.61
C THR A 6 1.35 -4.89 -19.32
N LYS A 7 2.42 -4.51 -20.01
CA LYS A 7 2.45 -3.44 -21.01
C LYS A 7 1.53 -3.82 -22.19
N SER A 8 0.61 -2.93 -22.56
CA SER A 8 0.18 -2.82 -23.95
C SER A 8 0.20 -1.35 -24.35
N ARG A 9 1.05 -1.05 -25.32
CA ARG A 9 1.32 0.27 -25.89
C ARG A 9 0.77 0.20 -27.32
N ASN A 10 -0.38 0.82 -27.58
CA ASN A 10 -0.90 0.94 -28.93
C ASN A 10 -0.60 2.32 -29.49
N THR A 11 0.28 2.30 -30.48
CA THR A 11 0.72 3.40 -31.33
C THR A 11 -0.20 3.43 -32.54
N ILE A 12 -0.93 4.52 -32.76
CA ILE A 12 -1.52 4.84 -34.07
C ILE A 12 -1.08 6.26 -34.40
N GLN A 13 0.03 6.34 -35.13
CA GLN A 13 0.56 7.56 -35.69
C GLN A 13 -0.02 7.68 -37.10
N THR A 14 -0.90 8.65 -37.28
CA THR A 14 -1.54 9.04 -38.52
C THR A 14 -0.47 9.39 -39.57
N GLN A 15 -0.53 8.74 -40.72
CA GLN A 15 0.35 9.00 -41.85
C GLN A 15 -0.43 9.65 -42.99
N LEU A 16 0.25 10.62 -43.63
CA LEU A 16 0.00 11.23 -44.95
C LEU A 16 -1.09 12.33 -44.95
N ARG A 17 -0.86 13.55 -45.46
CA ARG A 17 -0.08 13.92 -46.66
C ARG A 17 0.28 15.42 -46.66
N PRO A 18 1.44 15.82 -47.21
CA PRO A 18 1.85 17.24 -47.36
C PRO A 18 1.35 17.91 -48.65
N GLY A 19 1.09 19.22 -48.55
CA GLY A 19 1.69 20.26 -49.40
C GLY A 19 1.30 20.35 -50.88
N LEU A 20 0.46 21.33 -51.21
CA LEU A 20 0.48 22.02 -52.51
C LEU A 20 1.80 22.77 -52.69
N HIS A 21 2.38 22.76 -53.89
CA HIS A 21 3.00 23.89 -54.65
C HIS A 21 3.60 23.31 -55.96
N THR A 22 2.98 23.55 -57.11
CA THR A 22 3.31 24.55 -58.17
C THR A 22 4.47 24.17 -59.12
N ALA A 23 4.15 24.18 -60.43
CA ALA A 23 4.96 24.59 -61.60
C ALA A 23 5.45 23.55 -62.64
N ALA A 24 4.82 23.67 -63.83
CA ALA A 24 5.32 23.55 -65.22
C ALA A 24 5.53 22.17 -65.90
N PRO A 25 5.03 22.05 -67.15
CA PRO A 25 5.92 21.82 -68.31
C PRO A 25 5.73 22.89 -69.43
N PRO A 26 6.61 22.91 -70.47
CA PRO A 26 6.77 24.02 -71.40
C PRO A 26 5.90 23.95 -72.66
N SER A 27 5.84 25.09 -73.34
CA SER A 27 5.18 25.38 -74.61
C SER A 27 5.46 24.41 -75.75
N GLY A 28 4.43 24.17 -76.57
CA GLY A 28 4.50 23.71 -77.96
C GLY A 28 3.26 24.21 -78.70
N GLU A 29 3.48 25.08 -79.68
CA GLU A 29 2.52 25.81 -80.53
C GLU A 29 1.99 24.93 -81.70
N PRO A 30 1.18 25.42 -82.65
CA PRO A 30 -0.29 25.43 -82.73
C PRO A 30 -0.88 24.39 -83.73
N PRO A 31 -2.22 24.27 -83.81
CA PRO A 31 -2.89 24.73 -85.03
C PRO A 31 -4.08 25.63 -84.65
N GLY A 32 -4.31 26.77 -85.30
CA GLY A 32 -4.53 26.86 -86.73
C GLY A 32 -5.99 26.54 -87.04
N SER A 33 -6.82 27.59 -87.18
CA SER A 33 -8.22 27.61 -87.66
C SER A 33 -9.26 26.90 -86.75
N THR A 34 -10.41 27.47 -86.42
CA THR A 34 -11.32 28.24 -87.28
C THR A 34 -12.28 29.01 -86.38
N GLU A 35 -12.51 30.28 -86.70
CA GLU A 35 -13.62 31.06 -86.15
C GLU A 35 -14.93 30.30 -86.40
N ALA A 36 -15.71 30.08 -85.34
CA ALA A 36 -17.12 29.76 -85.44
C ALA A 36 -17.86 30.74 -84.54
N GLU A 37 -18.48 31.72 -85.19
CA GLU A 37 -19.28 32.77 -84.57
C GLU A 37 -20.32 32.18 -83.62
N ALA A 38 -20.38 32.72 -82.40
CA ALA A 38 -21.50 32.49 -81.49
C ALA A 38 -22.38 33.75 -81.49
N SER A 39 -23.65 33.56 -81.78
CA SER A 39 -24.66 34.61 -81.66
C SER A 39 -24.69 35.15 -80.20
N PRO A 40 -24.93 36.45 -79.98
CA PRO A 40 -24.94 37.08 -78.65
C PRO A 40 -25.97 36.48 -77.69
N ASP A 41 -26.97 35.75 -78.21
CA ASP A 41 -28.04 35.10 -77.47
C ASP A 41 -27.55 33.82 -76.72
N ALA A 42 -26.62 33.06 -77.32
CA ALA A 42 -26.07 31.84 -76.71
C ALA A 42 -25.12 32.13 -75.53
N ALA A 43 -24.40 33.26 -75.57
CA ALA A 43 -23.54 33.70 -74.49
C ALA A 43 -24.34 34.20 -73.27
N ALA A 44 -25.45 34.91 -73.50
CA ALA A 44 -26.37 35.36 -72.46
C ALA A 44 -27.00 34.17 -71.73
N LEU A 45 -27.50 33.17 -72.47
CA LEU A 45 -28.06 31.93 -71.91
C LEU A 45 -27.04 31.14 -71.08
N LYS A 46 -25.77 31.08 -71.50
CA LYS A 46 -24.70 30.43 -70.73
C LYS A 46 -24.41 31.16 -69.42
N VAL A 47 -24.42 32.49 -69.43
CA VAL A 47 -24.25 33.28 -68.20
C VAL A 47 -25.41 33.04 -67.26
N GLU A 48 -26.65 33.10 -67.75
CA GLU A 48 -27.87 32.89 -66.97
C GLU A 48 -27.92 31.49 -66.33
N LEU A 49 -27.57 30.45 -67.09
CA LEU A 49 -27.44 29.08 -66.59
C LEU A 49 -26.35 28.95 -65.51
N MET A 50 -25.20 29.60 -65.70
CA MET A 50 -24.12 29.58 -64.72
C MET A 50 -24.46 30.35 -63.44
N THR A 51 -25.26 31.41 -63.52
CA THR A 51 -25.81 32.09 -62.34
C THR A 51 -26.81 31.21 -61.60
N SER A 52 -27.79 30.64 -62.31
CA SER A 52 -28.77 29.70 -61.72
C SER A 52 -28.08 28.51 -61.05
N LEU A 53 -27.07 27.91 -61.70
CA LEU A 53 -26.31 26.80 -61.13
C LEU A 53 -25.56 27.20 -59.85
N LYS A 54 -24.99 28.42 -59.80
CA LYS A 54 -24.31 28.92 -58.59
C LYS A 54 -25.30 29.16 -57.45
N GLU A 55 -26.49 29.65 -57.75
CA GLU A 55 -27.58 29.84 -56.80
C GLU A 55 -27.99 28.48 -56.19
N ASP A 56 -28.30 27.49 -57.03
CA ASP A 56 -28.72 26.15 -56.61
C ASP A 56 -27.64 25.45 -55.77
N ILE A 57 -26.37 25.53 -56.18
CA ILE A 57 -25.25 24.97 -55.43
C ILE A 57 -25.11 25.65 -54.06
N ALA A 58 -25.26 26.97 -54.00
CA ALA A 58 -25.20 27.70 -52.73
C ALA A 58 -26.35 27.31 -51.80
N GLU A 59 -27.56 27.12 -52.32
CA GLU A 59 -28.70 26.65 -51.53
C GLU A 59 -28.50 25.22 -51.01
N ILE A 60 -28.01 24.30 -51.85
CA ILE A 60 -27.73 22.92 -51.44
C ILE A 60 -26.68 22.89 -50.33
N ILE A 61 -25.58 23.63 -50.50
CA ILE A 61 -24.51 23.69 -49.49
C ILE A 61 -25.05 24.29 -48.19
N LYS A 62 -25.80 25.39 -48.26
CA LYS A 62 -26.38 26.03 -47.08
C LYS A 62 -27.32 25.08 -46.34
N LYS A 63 -28.18 24.37 -47.07
CA LYS A 63 -29.13 23.41 -46.52
C LYS A 63 -28.42 22.25 -45.84
N GLN A 64 -27.48 21.59 -46.53
CA GLN A 64 -26.71 20.48 -45.97
C GLN A 64 -25.88 20.89 -44.76
N LEU A 65 -25.28 22.08 -44.80
CA LEU A 65 -24.48 22.61 -43.70
C LEU A 65 -25.36 22.93 -42.48
N GLN A 66 -26.55 23.51 -42.71
CA GLN A 66 -27.50 23.82 -41.64
C GLN A 66 -28.11 22.55 -41.01
N GLU A 67 -28.39 21.52 -41.82
CA GLU A 67 -28.88 20.22 -41.36
C GLU A 67 -27.81 19.47 -40.57
N THR A 68 -26.61 19.29 -41.16
CA THR A 68 -25.51 18.56 -40.51
C THR A 68 -25.03 19.25 -39.21
N LEU A 69 -24.91 20.58 -39.21
CA LEU A 69 -24.54 21.33 -38.01
C LEU A 69 -25.67 21.36 -36.98
N GLY A 70 -26.93 21.42 -37.42
CA GLY A 70 -28.09 21.39 -36.54
C GLY A 70 -28.20 20.07 -35.77
N ASP A 71 -28.05 18.95 -36.48
CA ASP A 71 -28.12 17.61 -35.90
C ASP A 71 -26.96 17.34 -34.94
N SER A 72 -25.74 17.72 -35.33
CA SER A 72 -24.56 17.57 -34.48
C SER A 72 -24.62 18.45 -33.23
N LEU A 73 -25.06 19.70 -33.34
CA LEU A 73 -25.27 20.57 -32.16
C LEU A 73 -26.37 20.02 -31.23
N SER A 74 -27.47 19.52 -31.78
CA SER A 74 -28.56 18.93 -31.00
C SER A 74 -28.08 17.68 -30.24
N THR A 75 -27.27 16.85 -30.90
CA THR A 75 -26.64 15.66 -30.27
C THR A 75 -25.68 16.07 -29.16
N ILE A 76 -24.79 17.04 -29.41
CA ILE A 76 -23.85 17.56 -28.41
C ILE A 76 -24.60 18.16 -27.21
N GLN A 77 -25.70 18.87 -27.44
CA GLN A 77 -26.51 19.43 -26.36
C GLN A 77 -27.12 18.32 -25.50
N LEU A 78 -27.63 17.24 -26.11
CA LEU A 78 -28.18 16.10 -25.38
C LEU A 78 -27.10 15.38 -24.55
N ASP A 79 -25.92 15.18 -25.13
CA ASP A 79 -24.77 14.58 -24.45
C ASP A 79 -24.31 15.46 -23.28
N LEU A 80 -24.28 16.78 -23.44
CA LEU A 80 -23.93 17.72 -22.37
C LEU A 80 -24.90 17.65 -21.20
N GLN A 81 -26.21 17.56 -21.48
CA GLN A 81 -27.22 17.40 -20.43
C GLN A 81 -27.07 16.04 -19.73
N THR A 82 -26.77 14.98 -20.48
CA THR A 82 -26.52 13.65 -19.94
C THR A 82 -25.29 13.66 -19.02
N VAL A 83 -24.17 14.21 -19.46
CA VAL A 83 -22.95 14.33 -18.64
C VAL A 83 -23.20 15.19 -17.39
N LYS A 84 -23.94 16.30 -17.53
CA LYS A 84 -24.31 17.16 -16.40
C LYS A 84 -25.10 16.40 -15.34
N THR A 85 -26.10 15.62 -15.74
CA THR A 85 -26.91 14.82 -14.79
C THR A 85 -26.09 13.70 -14.15
N GLN A 86 -25.26 13.00 -14.93
CA GLN A 86 -24.34 11.99 -14.41
C GLN A 86 -23.36 12.58 -13.39
N LEU A 87 -22.80 13.75 -13.64
CA LEU A 87 -21.90 14.43 -12.71
C LEU A 87 -22.60 14.82 -11.41
N ALA A 88 -23.84 15.33 -11.48
CA ALA A 88 -24.63 15.67 -10.31
C ALA A 88 -24.92 14.42 -9.45
N ASN A 89 -25.30 13.30 -10.09
CA ASN A 89 -25.57 12.05 -9.41
C ASN A 89 -24.30 11.48 -8.77
N ASN A 90 -23.18 11.46 -9.49
CA ASN A 90 -21.90 11.00 -8.96
C ASN A 90 -21.46 11.86 -7.78
N LYS A 91 -21.62 13.19 -7.86
CA LYS A 91 -21.32 14.09 -6.75
C LYS A 91 -22.16 13.75 -5.51
N ALA A 92 -23.47 13.55 -5.67
CA ALA A 92 -24.34 13.19 -4.56
C ALA A 92 -23.93 11.84 -3.95
N ALA A 93 -23.58 10.86 -4.78
CA ALA A 93 -23.09 9.56 -4.32
C ALA A 93 -21.76 9.69 -3.55
N THR A 94 -20.80 10.48 -4.06
CA THR A 94 -19.52 10.70 -3.36
C THR A 94 -19.69 11.47 -2.05
N ASP A 95 -20.61 12.43 -2.01
CA ASP A 95 -20.88 13.19 -0.79
C ASP A 95 -21.54 12.28 0.27
N ALA A 96 -22.41 11.35 -0.15
CA ALA A 96 -23.02 10.35 0.73
C ALA A 96 -21.98 9.37 1.29
N THR A 97 -21.08 8.82 0.46
CA THR A 97 -20.03 7.91 0.93
C THR A 97 -19.03 8.62 1.85
N LEU A 98 -18.72 9.89 1.59
CA LEU A 98 -17.88 10.69 2.49
C LEU A 98 -18.55 10.92 3.85
N ALA A 99 -19.85 11.17 3.88
CA ALA A 99 -20.60 11.33 5.13
C ALA A 99 -20.60 10.04 5.95
N GLU A 100 -20.82 8.90 5.31
CA GLU A 100 -20.77 7.57 5.94
C GLU A 100 -19.37 7.25 6.49
N LEU A 101 -18.32 7.48 5.69
CA LEU A 101 -16.93 7.31 6.14
C LEU A 101 -16.59 8.22 7.33
N LYS A 102 -17.06 9.47 7.31
CA LYS A 102 -16.84 10.38 8.44
C LYS A 102 -17.54 9.91 9.71
N CYS A 103 -18.76 9.36 9.59
CA CYS A 103 -19.50 8.80 10.72
C CYS A 103 -18.77 7.59 11.31
N THR A 104 -18.39 6.62 10.46
CA THR A 104 -17.67 5.42 10.89
C THR A 104 -16.31 5.74 11.50
N VAL A 105 -15.55 6.69 10.94
CA VAL A 105 -14.29 7.16 11.54
C VAL A 105 -14.54 7.82 12.89
N GLY A 106 -15.54 8.70 13.00
CA GLY A 106 -15.88 9.32 14.28
C GLY A 106 -16.31 8.31 15.35
N GLU A 107 -17.04 7.27 14.97
CA GLU A 107 -17.41 6.16 15.86
C GLU A 107 -16.18 5.36 16.29
N VAL A 108 -15.27 5.01 15.37
CA VAL A 108 -14.03 4.29 15.69
C VAL A 108 -13.10 5.12 16.58
N GLU A 109 -13.05 6.45 16.38
CA GLU A 109 -12.25 7.36 17.20
C GLU A 109 -12.83 7.54 18.61
N ASN A 110 -14.16 7.59 18.76
CA ASN A 110 -14.81 7.83 20.05
C ASN A 110 -15.09 6.56 20.86
N ALA A 111 -15.31 5.40 20.24
CA ALA A 111 -16.05 4.34 20.91
C ALA A 111 -15.29 3.60 22.02
N GLU A 112 -14.01 3.26 21.87
CA GLU A 112 -13.45 2.26 22.81
C GLU A 112 -11.92 2.22 22.89
N CYS A 113 -11.22 2.67 21.84
CA CYS A 113 -9.78 2.42 21.74
C CYS A 113 -8.95 3.17 22.80
N SER A 114 -9.32 4.41 23.15
CA SER A 114 -8.54 5.23 24.08
C SER A 114 -8.63 4.73 25.53
N ASP A 115 -9.84 4.46 26.00
CA ASP A 115 -10.09 4.07 27.39
C ASP A 115 -9.65 2.63 27.65
N ASP A 116 -9.91 1.70 26.73
CA ASP A 116 -9.44 0.31 26.84
C ASP A 116 -7.92 0.22 26.83
N ILE A 117 -7.25 1.02 25.99
CA ILE A 117 -5.78 1.10 25.99
C ILE A 117 -5.27 1.63 27.33
N ALA A 118 -5.93 2.64 27.92
CA ALA A 118 -5.54 3.18 29.21
C ALA A 118 -5.70 2.15 30.35
N VAL A 119 -6.85 1.45 30.38
CA VAL A 119 -7.12 0.37 31.34
C VAL A 119 -6.13 -0.79 31.17
N MET A 120 -5.84 -1.17 29.93
CA MET A 120 -4.88 -2.22 29.62
C MET A 120 -3.46 -1.84 30.05
N LYS A 121 -3.03 -0.58 29.82
CA LYS A 121 -1.73 -0.09 30.29
C LYS A 121 -1.65 -0.10 31.82
N ALA A 122 -2.72 0.30 32.51
CA ALA A 122 -2.76 0.30 33.97
C ALA A 122 -2.69 -1.12 34.55
N THR A 123 -3.43 -2.07 33.95
CA THR A 123 -3.42 -3.48 34.37
C THR A 123 -2.07 -4.15 34.11
N ILE A 124 -1.44 -3.91 32.95
CA ILE A 124 -0.07 -4.38 32.67
C ILE A 124 0.90 -3.83 33.72
N SER A 125 0.86 -2.53 34.00
CA SER A 125 1.76 -1.91 34.98
C SER A 125 1.59 -2.51 36.38
N SER A 126 0.34 -2.71 36.81
CA SER A 126 0.01 -3.36 38.09
C SER A 126 0.50 -4.81 38.14
N LEU A 127 0.29 -5.57 37.07
CA LEU A 127 0.72 -6.96 37.00
C LEU A 127 2.25 -7.08 37.01
N THR A 128 2.96 -6.24 36.25
CA THR A 128 4.43 -6.19 36.25
C THR A 128 4.97 -5.87 37.65
N ALA A 129 4.38 -4.90 38.35
CA ALA A 129 4.77 -4.58 39.72
C ALA A 129 4.54 -5.76 40.69
N ASN A 130 3.42 -6.47 40.53
CA ASN A 130 3.12 -7.65 41.34
C ASN A 130 4.08 -8.81 41.06
N VAL A 131 4.43 -9.05 39.80
CA VAL A 131 5.43 -10.06 39.43
C VAL A 131 6.77 -9.74 40.07
N ALA A 132 7.28 -8.51 39.92
CA ALA A 132 8.54 -8.10 40.54
C ALA A 132 8.51 -8.23 42.08
N LYS A 133 7.37 -7.90 42.71
CA LYS A 133 7.20 -8.08 44.16
C LYS A 133 7.24 -9.56 44.57
N LEU A 134 6.60 -10.43 43.79
CA LEU A 134 6.57 -11.86 44.06
C LEU A 134 7.95 -12.49 43.83
N GLU A 135 8.66 -12.11 42.78
CA GLU A 135 10.03 -12.54 42.52
C GLU A 135 10.96 -12.18 43.68
N ASN A 136 10.93 -10.93 44.15
CA ASN A 136 11.71 -10.50 45.31
C ASN A 136 11.36 -11.28 46.58
N LYS A 137 10.07 -11.59 46.79
CA LYS A 137 9.63 -12.38 47.94
C LYS A 137 10.11 -13.83 47.84
N CYS A 138 10.05 -14.42 46.65
CA CYS A 138 10.55 -15.78 46.41
C CYS A 138 12.07 -15.85 46.65
N GLU A 139 12.83 -14.88 46.13
CA GLU A 139 14.28 -14.79 46.36
C GLU A 139 14.62 -14.63 47.84
N ASP A 140 13.93 -13.75 48.58
CA ASP A 140 14.15 -13.62 50.03
C ASP A 140 13.85 -14.93 50.78
N LEU A 141 12.74 -15.60 50.44
CA LEU A 141 12.38 -16.86 51.07
C LEU A 141 13.37 -17.98 50.75
N GLU A 142 13.85 -18.07 49.50
CA GLU A 142 14.85 -19.05 49.09
C GLU A 142 16.19 -18.78 49.78
N SER A 143 16.64 -17.52 49.80
CA SER A 143 17.84 -17.08 50.51
C SER A 143 17.77 -17.37 52.01
N ARG A 144 16.64 -17.10 52.67
CA ARG A 144 16.41 -17.40 54.09
C ARG A 144 16.40 -18.90 54.37
N SER A 145 15.74 -19.66 53.50
CA SER A 145 15.64 -21.12 53.62
C SER A 145 17.02 -21.79 53.51
N ARG A 146 17.89 -21.27 52.64
CA ARG A 146 19.22 -21.83 52.40
C ARG A 146 20.36 -21.12 53.14
N ARG A 147 20.06 -20.12 53.99
CA ARG A 147 21.08 -19.28 54.66
C ARG A 147 22.11 -20.07 55.45
N ASN A 148 21.70 -21.18 56.07
CA ASN A 148 22.57 -22.02 56.89
C ASN A 148 23.18 -23.19 56.10
N ASN A 149 22.92 -23.27 54.80
CA ASN A 149 23.46 -24.33 53.95
C ASN A 149 24.78 -23.84 53.36
N ILE A 150 25.84 -24.63 53.55
CA ILE A 150 27.14 -24.41 52.91
C ILE A 150 27.39 -25.47 51.84
N ARG A 151 28.07 -25.10 50.76
CA ARG A 151 28.48 -26.03 49.69
C ARG A 151 29.99 -26.16 49.68
N ILE A 152 30.48 -27.37 49.92
CA ILE A 152 31.92 -27.70 49.92
C ILE A 152 32.24 -28.39 48.60
N VAL A 153 33.25 -27.90 47.90
CA VAL A 153 33.70 -28.41 46.59
C VAL A 153 35.12 -28.97 46.73
N GLY A 154 35.45 -30.03 46.00
CA GLY A 154 36.78 -30.64 46.02
C GLY A 154 37.01 -31.69 47.12
N VAL A 155 35.94 -32.17 47.76
CA VAL A 155 36.04 -33.28 48.73
C VAL A 155 36.14 -34.62 47.97
N PRO A 156 37.19 -35.43 48.19
CA PRO A 156 37.30 -36.74 47.56
C PRO A 156 36.12 -37.66 47.90
N GLU A 157 35.60 -38.36 46.91
CA GLU A 157 34.43 -39.22 47.08
C GLU A 157 34.82 -40.62 47.59
N GLY A 158 34.22 -41.04 48.70
CA GLY A 158 34.39 -42.36 49.30
C GLY A 158 33.19 -42.77 50.17
N PRO A 159 33.13 -44.02 50.64
CA PRO A 159 32.09 -44.44 51.57
C PRO A 159 32.18 -43.63 52.88
N GLY A 160 31.06 -43.06 53.33
CA GLY A 160 30.99 -42.28 54.57
C GLY A 160 31.58 -40.87 54.51
N THR A 161 32.09 -40.40 53.36
CA THR A 161 32.68 -39.05 53.25
C THR A 161 31.65 -37.92 53.31
N CYS A 162 30.37 -38.25 53.13
CA CYS A 162 29.26 -37.31 53.20
C CYS A 162 28.46 -37.41 54.51
N ASP A 163 28.89 -38.21 55.48
CA ASP A 163 28.25 -38.32 56.78
C ASP A 163 28.52 -37.09 57.64
N THR A 164 27.59 -36.74 58.53
CA THR A 164 27.66 -35.50 59.32
C THR A 164 28.89 -35.45 60.21
N ALA A 165 29.30 -36.59 60.79
CA ALA A 165 30.52 -36.69 61.59
C ALA A 165 31.79 -36.43 60.77
N ALA A 166 31.88 -37.00 59.56
CA ALA A 166 33.03 -36.82 58.67
C ALA A 166 33.15 -35.35 58.20
N VAL A 167 32.02 -34.73 57.82
CA VAL A 167 32.00 -33.32 57.40
C VAL A 167 32.29 -32.38 58.58
N SER A 168 31.79 -32.70 59.78
CA SER A 168 32.08 -31.93 61.00
C SER A 168 33.58 -31.93 61.33
N ALA A 169 34.23 -33.11 61.29
CA ALA A 169 35.66 -33.24 61.48
C ALA A 169 36.45 -32.47 60.42
N LEU A 170 36.05 -32.58 59.14
CA LEU A 170 36.67 -31.84 58.04
C LEU A 170 36.59 -30.32 58.25
N LEU A 171 35.44 -29.79 58.66
CA LEU A 171 35.27 -28.36 58.92
C LEU A 171 36.11 -27.90 60.11
N LYS A 172 36.19 -28.71 61.16
CA LYS A 172 37.04 -28.41 62.32
C LYS A 172 38.50 -28.29 61.90
N GLU A 173 39.00 -29.23 61.10
CA GLU A 173 40.38 -29.22 60.61
C GLU A 173 40.62 -28.04 59.66
N ALA A 174 39.76 -27.84 58.66
CA ALA A 174 39.93 -26.81 57.63
C ALA A 174 39.90 -25.38 58.17
N PHE A 175 39.05 -25.12 59.17
CA PHE A 175 38.90 -23.78 59.78
C PHE A 175 39.58 -23.65 61.15
N ALA A 176 40.32 -24.67 61.60
CA ALA A 176 40.98 -24.71 62.91
C ALA A 176 40.03 -24.37 64.08
N LEU A 177 38.83 -24.97 64.09
CA LEU A 177 37.82 -24.71 65.12
C LEU A 177 38.17 -25.44 66.43
N GLU A 178 37.88 -24.82 67.57
CA GLU A 178 38.11 -25.43 68.89
C GLU A 178 37.26 -26.69 69.10
N LYS A 179 36.03 -26.67 68.57
CA LYS A 179 35.06 -27.76 68.65
C LYS A 179 34.49 -28.09 67.28
N GLU A 180 34.10 -29.35 67.12
CA GLU A 180 33.33 -29.84 65.99
C GLU A 180 31.98 -29.10 65.87
N PRO A 181 31.68 -28.52 64.69
CA PRO A 181 30.41 -27.82 64.46
C PRO A 181 29.24 -28.81 64.41
N LEU A 182 28.09 -28.39 64.94
CA LEU A 182 26.86 -29.19 64.86
C LEU A 182 26.27 -29.09 63.45
N LEU A 183 26.05 -30.24 62.81
CA LEU A 183 25.46 -30.34 61.47
C LEU A 183 24.14 -31.09 61.55
N ASP A 184 23.05 -30.46 61.09
CA ASP A 184 21.72 -31.09 61.04
C ASP A 184 21.65 -32.16 59.94
N ARG A 185 22.26 -31.88 58.79
CA ARG A 185 22.25 -32.78 57.63
C ARG A 185 23.46 -32.52 56.75
N SER A 186 24.03 -33.59 56.22
CA SER A 186 25.03 -33.55 55.15
C SER A 186 24.60 -34.48 54.03
N HIS A 187 24.84 -34.07 52.79
CA HIS A 187 24.58 -34.90 51.61
C HIS A 187 25.42 -34.41 50.44
N ARG A 188 25.68 -35.33 49.51
CA ARG A 188 26.25 -35.00 48.20
C ARG A 188 25.17 -34.41 47.32
N THR A 189 25.50 -33.39 46.53
CA THR A 189 24.57 -32.86 45.52
C THR A 189 24.24 -33.94 44.49
N LEU A 190 23.03 -33.87 43.89
CA LEU A 190 22.53 -34.86 42.92
C LEU A 190 23.30 -34.91 41.57
N GLN A 191 24.41 -34.17 41.45
CA GLN A 191 25.25 -34.19 40.25
C GLN A 191 25.96 -35.55 40.10
N PRO A 192 26.23 -36.03 38.87
CA PRO A 192 27.03 -37.23 38.64
C PRO A 192 28.43 -37.15 39.28
N LYS A 193 29.09 -38.28 39.49
CA LYS A 193 30.50 -38.31 39.93
C LYS A 193 31.39 -37.62 38.88
N PRO A 194 32.22 -36.62 39.25
CA PRO A 194 33.17 -36.02 38.33
C PRO A 194 34.11 -37.09 37.77
N GLN A 195 34.53 -36.93 36.51
CA GLN A 195 35.50 -37.86 35.93
C GLN A 195 36.86 -37.71 36.63
N PRO A 196 37.70 -38.76 36.68
CA PRO A 196 39.06 -38.60 37.20
C PRO A 196 39.81 -37.62 36.29
N ASN A 197 40.13 -36.42 36.80
CA ASN A 197 40.87 -35.30 36.17
C ASN A 197 40.08 -34.06 35.70
N GLU A 198 38.91 -33.78 36.27
CA GLU A 198 38.23 -32.47 36.18
C GLU A 198 38.14 -31.81 37.57
#